data_AF-A0A6B3FND5-F1
#
_entry.id   AF-A0A6B3FND5-F1
#
_cell.length_a   1.000
_cell.length_b   1.000
_cell.length_c   1.000
_cell.angle_alpha   90.00
_cell.angle_beta   90.00
_cell.angle_gamma   90.00
#
_symmetry.space_group_name_H-M   'P 1'
#
loop_
_entity.id
_entity.type
_entity.pdbx_description
1 polymer ?
#
loop_
_entity_poly.entity_id
_entity_poly.type
_entity_poly.pdbx_seq_one_letter_code
_entity_poly.pdbx_strand_id
1 'polypeptide(L)'
;VRLHTDEGLTGVGEITHPYRPRETCALTEAMGHRHLVGADPFDTEEIWLRMYQGDFLRGGDVGGIVVSGVDQALHDLMGKA
;
A
#
# COMPACT_ATOMS: atom_id res chain seq x y z
N VAL A 1 -4.92 6.11 -2.38
CA VAL A 1 -3.44 6.13 -2.55
C VAL A 1 -3.07 6.06 -4.02
N ARG A 2 -1.91 6.58 -4.43
CA ARG A 2 -1.31 6.33 -5.75
C ARG A 2 0.10 5.79 -5.58
N LEU A 3 0.45 4.77 -6.36
CA LEU A 3 1.80 4.20 -6.43
C LEU A 3 2.40 4.52 -7.79
N HIS A 4 3.66 4.93 -7.80
CA HIS A 4 4.39 5.28 -9.03
C HIS A 4 5.56 4.33 -9.18
N THR A 5 5.75 3.80 -10.38
CA THR A 5 6.93 2.99 -10.73
C THR A 5 7.98 3.83 -11.45
N ASP A 6 9.20 3.34 -11.48
CA ASP A 6 10.31 3.89 -12.26
C ASP A 6 10.10 3.77 -13.78
N GLU A 7 9.25 2.83 -14.22
CA GLU A 7 8.77 2.70 -15.60
C GLU A 7 7.67 3.70 -15.98
N GLY A 8 7.25 4.57 -15.05
CA GLY A 8 6.26 5.62 -15.29
C GLY A 8 4.80 5.15 -15.22
N LEU A 9 4.55 3.92 -14.78
CA LEU A 9 3.19 3.44 -14.50
C LEU A 9 2.67 4.00 -13.18
N THR A 10 1.35 4.14 -13.09
CA THR A 10 0.68 4.59 -11.86
C THR A 10 -0.52 3.71 -11.55
N GLY A 11 -0.49 3.14 -10.35
CA GLY A 11 -1.59 2.39 -9.75
C GLY A 11 -2.36 3.24 -8.75
N VAL A 12 -3.65 2.97 -8.60
CA VAL A 12 -4.55 3.68 -7.69
C VAL A 12 -5.29 2.69 -6.81
N GLY A 13 -5.38 3.01 -5.53
CA GLY A 13 -6.14 2.22 -4.56
C GLY A 13 -6.86 3.08 -3.54
N GLU A 14 -7.79 2.49 -2.82
CA GLU A 14 -8.73 3.15 -1.91
C GLU A 14 -8.16 3.13 -0.48
N ILE A 15 -8.20 4.25 0.26
CA ILE A 15 -7.77 4.31 1.67
C ILE A 15 -8.72 5.14 2.55
N THR A 16 -10.00 5.18 2.21
CA THR A 16 -11.00 6.02 2.86
C THR A 16 -11.29 5.46 4.22
N HIS A 17 -10.91 6.21 5.25
CA HIS A 17 -11.32 5.97 6.61
C HIS A 17 -12.25 7.11 7.06
N PRO A 18 -13.52 6.82 7.43
CA PRO A 18 -14.51 7.87 7.72
C PRO A 18 -14.21 8.72 8.96
N TYR A 19 -13.38 8.21 9.89
CA TYR A 19 -13.14 8.85 11.19
C TYR A 19 -11.68 9.22 11.42
N ARG A 20 -10.73 8.60 10.71
CA ARG A 20 -9.28 8.81 10.88
C ARG A 20 -8.54 9.04 9.56
N PRO A 21 -9.00 9.96 8.70
CA PRO A 21 -8.43 10.13 7.36
C PRO A 21 -6.97 10.57 7.39
N ARG A 22 -6.57 11.42 8.36
CA ARG A 22 -5.20 11.93 8.45
C ARG A 22 -4.22 10.86 8.90
N GLU A 23 -4.62 10.06 9.88
CA GLU A 23 -3.85 8.94 10.39
C GLU A 23 -3.67 7.87 9.33
N THR A 24 -4.70 7.59 8.53
CA THR A 24 -4.59 6.66 7.39
C THR A 24 -3.61 7.18 6.35
N CYS A 25 -3.65 8.47 5.98
CA CYS A 25 -2.67 9.05 5.06
C CYS A 25 -1.24 8.98 5.64
N ALA A 26 -1.06 9.38 6.89
CA ALA A 26 0.26 9.37 7.53
C ALA A 26 0.86 7.97 7.63
N LEU A 27 0.04 6.96 7.97
CA LEU A 27 0.49 5.57 8.01
C LEU A 27 0.80 5.05 6.60
N THR A 28 0.00 5.43 5.59
CA THR A 28 0.25 5.06 4.18
C THR A 28 1.63 5.54 3.73
N GLU A 29 1.98 6.80 4.01
CA GLU A 29 3.29 7.36 3.65
C GLU A 29 4.43 6.65 4.40
N ALA A 30 4.26 6.43 5.71
CA ALA A 30 5.27 5.77 6.54
C ALA A 30 5.53 4.31 6.11
N MET A 31 4.48 3.53 5.89
CA MET A 31 4.57 2.14 5.42
C MET A 31 5.08 2.08 3.98
N GLY A 32 4.60 2.98 3.10
CA GLY A 32 5.03 3.06 1.71
C GLY A 32 6.54 3.27 1.57
N HIS A 33 7.09 4.24 2.31
CA HIS A 33 8.54 4.49 2.33
C HIS A 33 9.33 3.27 2.85
N ARG A 34 8.82 2.57 3.87
CA ARG A 34 9.51 1.44 4.49
C ARG A 34 9.50 0.18 3.62
N HIS A 35 8.40 -0.09 2.94
CA HIS A 35 8.14 -1.40 2.33
C HIS A 35 8.10 -1.40 0.80
N LEU A 36 7.76 -0.29 0.15
CA LEU A 36 7.49 -0.27 -1.30
C LEU A 36 8.66 0.26 -2.12
N VAL A 37 9.47 1.18 -1.57
CA VAL A 37 10.59 1.76 -2.32
C VAL A 37 11.63 0.67 -2.60
N GLY A 38 11.86 0.41 -3.90
CA GLY A 38 12.79 -0.63 -4.37
C GLY A 38 12.23 -2.05 -4.38
N ALA A 39 10.95 -2.24 -4.02
CA ALA A 39 10.27 -3.52 -4.18
C ALA A 39 9.77 -3.70 -5.63
N ASP A 40 9.72 -4.95 -6.08
CA ASP A 40 9.07 -5.30 -7.36
C ASP A 40 7.54 -5.25 -7.17
N PRO A 41 6.81 -4.37 -7.88
CA PRO A 41 5.35 -4.27 -7.73
C PRO A 41 4.59 -5.52 -8.18
N PHE A 42 5.22 -6.45 -8.91
CA PHE A 42 4.61 -7.72 -9.32
C PHE A 42 4.78 -8.84 -8.27
N ASP A 43 5.62 -8.64 -7.24
CA ASP A 43 5.73 -9.56 -6.11
C ASP A 43 4.73 -9.19 -5.01
N THR A 44 3.44 -9.22 -5.37
CA THR A 44 2.36 -8.68 -4.53
C THR A 44 2.23 -9.40 -3.21
N GLU A 45 2.43 -10.73 -3.19
CA GLU A 45 2.34 -11.53 -1.97
C GLU A 45 3.46 -11.16 -0.97
N GLU A 46 4.70 -11.02 -1.44
CA GLU A 46 5.81 -10.58 -0.59
C GLU A 46 5.56 -9.17 -0.03
N ILE A 47 5.11 -8.23 -0.87
CA ILE A 47 4.77 -6.88 -0.41
C ILE A 47 3.66 -6.93 0.66
N TRP A 48 2.60 -7.70 0.40
CA TRP A 48 1.47 -7.83 1.30
C TRP A 48 1.89 -8.43 2.64
N LEU A 49 2.62 -9.54 2.63
CA LEU A 49 3.13 -10.20 3.84
C LEU A 49 4.07 -9.27 4.61
N ARG A 50 4.97 -8.57 3.93
CA ARG A 50 5.91 -7.63 4.56
C ARG A 50 5.18 -6.46 5.21
N MET A 51 4.16 -5.90 4.57
CA MET A 51 3.37 -4.80 5.14
C MET A 51 2.46 -5.26 6.28
N TYR A 52 1.82 -6.42 6.13
CA TYR A 52 0.86 -6.93 7.12
C TYR A 52 1.55 -7.54 8.36
N GLN A 53 2.69 -8.21 8.17
CA GLN A 53 3.43 -8.89 9.25
C GLN A 53 4.64 -8.10 9.76
N GLY A 54 5.27 -7.29 8.91
CA GLY A 54 6.54 -6.61 9.23
C GLY A 54 6.42 -5.50 10.26
N ASP A 55 5.23 -4.96 10.48
CA ASP A 55 4.99 -3.79 11.34
C ASP A 55 4.47 -4.12 12.74
N PHE A 56 4.88 -5.25 13.33
CA PHE A 56 4.64 -5.75 14.71
C PHE A 56 3.17 -5.81 15.19
N LEU A 57 2.42 -4.72 15.05
CA LEU A 57 0.97 -4.62 15.16
C LEU A 57 0.33 -5.13 13.86
N ARG A 58 -0.23 -6.35 13.92
CA ARG A 58 -0.94 -6.98 12.80
C ARG A 58 -2.33 -6.39 12.64
N GLY A 59 -2.57 -5.74 11.51
CA GLY A 59 -3.90 -5.24 11.18
C GLY A 59 -4.46 -4.26 12.21
N GLY A 60 -5.78 -4.07 12.15
CA GLY A 60 -6.49 -2.98 12.82
C GLY A 60 -7.05 -2.00 11.80
N ASP A 61 -7.97 -1.15 12.26
CA ASP A 61 -8.81 -0.26 11.44
C ASP A 61 -7.98 0.53 10.39
N VAL A 62 -6.97 1.28 10.86
CA VAL A 62 -6.13 2.10 9.98
C VAL A 62 -5.18 1.25 9.14
N GLY A 63 -4.44 0.32 9.75
CA GLY A 63 -3.43 -0.49 9.06
C GLY A 63 -4.03 -1.39 7.98
N GLY A 64 -5.18 -2.01 8.25
CA GLY A 64 -5.90 -2.84 7.27
C GLY A 64 -6.35 -2.06 6.04
N ILE A 65 -6.85 -0.83 6.23
CA ILE A 65 -7.21 0.07 5.13
C ILE A 65 -5.97 0.42 4.30
N VAL A 66 -4.83 0.73 4.93
CA VAL A 66 -3.59 1.04 4.21
C VAL A 66 -3.11 -0.14 3.36
N VAL A 67 -3.04 -1.34 3.97
CA VAL A 67 -2.60 -2.56 3.26
C VAL A 67 -3.55 -2.86 2.10
N SER A 68 -4.86 -2.77 2.30
CA SER A 68 -5.85 -2.95 1.23
C SER A 68 -5.68 -1.95 0.10
N GLY A 69 -5.47 -0.67 0.40
CA GLY A 69 -5.30 0.36 -0.62
C GLY A 69 -4.02 0.19 -1.43
N VAL A 70 -2.94 -0.28 -0.81
CA VAL A 70 -1.71 -0.61 -1.53
C VAL A 70 -1.93 -1.83 -2.42
N ASP A 71 -2.53 -2.90 -1.90
CA ASP A 71 -2.86 -4.10 -2.67
C ASP A 71 -3.68 -3.78 -3.94
N GLN A 72 -4.75 -3.00 -3.80
CA GLN A 72 -5.53 -2.51 -4.93
C GLN A 72 -4.69 -1.74 -5.95
N ALA A 73 -3.80 -0.86 -5.48
CA ALA A 73 -2.94 -0.08 -6.38
C ALA A 73 -1.92 -0.95 -7.12
N LEU A 74 -1.41 -2.01 -6.49
CA LEU A 74 -0.54 -3.00 -7.14
C LEU A 74 -1.33 -3.78 -8.22
N HIS A 75 -2.54 -4.24 -7.90
CA HIS A 75 -3.40 -4.89 -8.89
C HIS A 75 -3.79 -3.98 -10.07
N ASP A 76 -4.00 -2.69 -9.83
CA ASP A 76 -4.21 -1.70 -10.88
C ASP A 76 -2.96 -1.47 -11.74
N LEU A 77 -1.75 -1.49 -11.16
CA LEU A 77 -0.49 -1.51 -11.94
C LEU A 77 -0.40 -2.74 -12.83
N MET A 78 -0.68 -3.93 -12.27
CA MET A 78 -0.63 -5.18 -13.02
C MET A 78 -1.62 -5.23 -14.17
N GLY A 79 -2.79 -4.61 -14.03
CA GLY A 79 -3.76 -4.50 -15.13
C GLY A 79 -3.36 -3.52 -16.24
N LYS A 80 -2.36 -2.67 -16.00
CA LYS A 80 -1.90 -1.62 -16.94
C LYS A 80 -0.60 -1.96 -17.65
N ALA A 81 0.25 -2.80 -17.05
CA ALA A 81 1.44 -3.37 -17.68
C ALA A 81 1.05 -4.40 -18.76
#